data_AF-A0A535KSL2-F1
#
_entry.id   AF-A0A535KSL2-F1
#
_cell.length_a   1.000
_cell.length_b   1.000
_cell.length_c   1.000
_cell.angle_alpha   90.00
_cell.angle_beta   90.00
_cell.angle_gamma   90.00
#
_symmetry.space_group_name_H-M   'P 1'
#
loop_
_entity.id
_entity.type
_entity.pdbx_description
1 polymer ?
#
loop_
_entity_poly.entity_id
_entity_poly.type
_entity_poly.pdbx_seq_one_letter_code
_entity_poly.pdbx_strand_id
1 'polypeptide(L)'
;MTASVGISTSIWMAKQASNLDKRDGLRRVDHTNLVSVFERLRLTDLSGIAEATASRLARAGILSPVQFLRATPPRLRLAGMHSEVARGWSMRLRGFEVGGFETARRKSYSHSHVLARATASQRDLEELLMRLSDMVGRRLRAVGRQGSVVSVGVVYRPDAGHFSKQAKQPRPVSTGDEIYQAALTLLAARDPRRTVGTLGVGLSGLVDGSAGQLDLFGEPVLPRKQRLEAAVDALRDRFGEDAVQRSRLLGRAPVVRDRIAFGNTGHPDESRRNE
;
A
#
# COMPACT_ATOMS: atom_id res chain seq x y z
N MET A 1 -26.75 7.19 -5.06
CA MET A 1 -25.36 7.62 -4.79
C MET A 1 -25.13 8.91 -5.57
N THR A 2 -24.57 9.93 -4.93
CA THR A 2 -24.16 11.19 -5.59
C THR A 2 -22.65 11.18 -5.82
N ALA A 3 -22.19 11.73 -6.94
CA ALA A 3 -20.76 11.80 -7.27
C ALA A 3 -20.37 13.23 -7.62
N SER A 4 -19.14 13.63 -7.30
CA SER A 4 -18.57 14.88 -7.78
C SER A 4 -17.71 14.63 -9.02
N VAL A 5 -17.79 15.54 -10.00
CA VAL A 5 -17.09 15.46 -11.28
C VAL A 5 -16.18 16.68 -11.44
N GLY A 6 -14.94 16.43 -11.83
CA GLY A 6 -13.94 17.45 -12.13
C GLY A 6 -13.54 17.40 -13.59
N ILE A 7 -13.49 18.55 -14.25
CA ILE A 7 -13.11 18.70 -15.67
C ILE A 7 -11.86 19.58 -15.74
N SER A 8 -10.84 19.12 -16.45
CA SER A 8 -9.62 19.89 -16.72
C SER A 8 -8.82 19.30 -17.88
N THR A 9 -7.74 19.98 -18.26
CA THR A 9 -6.78 19.60 -19.30
C THR A 9 -5.85 18.42 -18.96
N SER A 10 -5.84 17.97 -17.70
CA SER A 10 -5.04 16.82 -17.25
C SER A 10 -5.78 16.02 -16.17
N ILE A 11 -5.43 14.75 -16.01
CA ILE A 11 -6.05 13.83 -15.03
C ILE A 11 -5.80 14.34 -13.61
N TRP A 12 -4.57 14.78 -13.33
CA TRP A 12 -4.25 15.35 -12.03
C TRP A 12 -5.10 16.58 -11.74
N MET A 13 -5.23 17.50 -12.69
CA MET A 13 -6.00 18.73 -12.46
C MET A 13 -7.50 18.47 -12.42
N ALA A 14 -8.01 17.48 -13.17
CA ALA A 14 -9.40 17.03 -13.07
C ALA A 14 -9.70 16.42 -11.68
N LYS A 15 -8.77 15.64 -11.12
CA LYS A 15 -8.83 15.17 -9.72
C LYS A 15 -8.79 16.33 -8.73
N GLN A 16 -8.01 17.37 -9.01
CA GLN A 16 -8.03 18.58 -8.18
C GLN A 16 -9.38 19.28 -8.23
N ALA A 17 -9.94 19.45 -9.43
CA ALA A 17 -11.24 20.09 -9.63
C ALA A 17 -12.37 19.34 -8.90
N SER A 18 -12.40 18.00 -8.96
CA SER A 18 -13.43 17.19 -8.30
C SER A 18 -13.35 17.24 -6.77
N ASN A 19 -12.18 17.58 -6.20
CA ASN A 19 -12.00 17.73 -4.77
C ASN A 19 -12.49 19.09 -4.22
N LEU A 20 -12.72 20.09 -5.07
CA LEU A 20 -13.13 21.44 -4.65
C LEU A 20 -14.55 21.46 -4.09
N ASP A 21 -15.50 20.82 -4.78
CA ASP A 21 -16.89 20.67 -4.33
C ASP A 21 -17.21 19.20 -4.09
N LYS A 22 -17.06 18.79 -2.84
CA LYS A 22 -17.42 17.44 -2.41
C LYS A 22 -18.94 17.34 -2.29
N ARG A 23 -19.50 16.24 -2.81
CA ARG A 23 -20.93 15.87 -2.86
C ARG A 23 -21.67 16.58 -4.00
N ASP A 24 -22.00 15.80 -5.03
CA ASP A 24 -22.86 16.20 -6.16
C ASP A 24 -22.41 17.46 -6.93
N GLY A 25 -21.11 17.76 -6.91
CA GLY A 25 -20.55 18.96 -7.52
C GLY A 25 -19.94 18.72 -8.90
N LEU A 26 -20.08 19.68 -9.82
CA LEU A 26 -19.38 19.71 -11.11
C LEU A 26 -18.44 20.92 -11.16
N ARG A 27 -17.13 20.70 -11.32
CA ARG A 27 -16.15 21.78 -11.35
C ARG A 27 -15.20 21.69 -12.53
N ARG A 28 -15.03 22.80 -13.23
CA ARG A 28 -14.05 22.97 -14.32
C ARG A 28 -12.89 23.83 -13.85
N VAL A 29 -11.67 23.34 -14.06
CA VAL A 29 -10.44 24.13 -13.91
C VAL A 29 -9.79 24.22 -15.29
N ASP A 30 -9.51 25.43 -15.74
CA ASP A 30 -8.87 25.70 -17.02
C ASP A 30 -7.97 26.93 -16.91
N HIS A 31 -7.35 27.33 -18.02
CA HIS A 31 -6.42 28.45 -18.06
C HIS A 31 -7.03 29.81 -17.62
N THR A 32 -8.36 29.94 -17.61
CA THR A 32 -9.05 31.18 -17.22
C THR A 32 -9.23 31.33 -15.71
N ASN A 33 -9.27 30.23 -14.96
CA ASN A 33 -9.57 30.24 -13.51
C ASN A 33 -8.52 29.55 -12.63
N LEU A 34 -7.46 28.99 -13.21
CA LEU A 34 -6.44 28.22 -12.49
C LEU A 34 -5.83 28.98 -11.30
N VAL A 35 -5.47 30.25 -11.49
CA VAL A 35 -4.84 31.05 -10.42
C VAL A 35 -5.83 31.33 -9.29
N SER A 36 -7.07 31.71 -9.61
CA SER A 36 -8.09 32.02 -8.60
C SER A 36 -8.52 30.79 -7.79
N VAL A 37 -8.43 29.60 -8.39
CA VAL A 37 -8.60 28.34 -7.67
C VAL A 37 -7.45 28.13 -6.67
N PHE A 38 -6.19 28.32 -7.10
CA PHE A 38 -5.01 28.13 -6.25
C PHE A 38 -4.91 29.13 -5.10
N GLU A 39 -5.45 30.34 -5.25
CA GLU A 39 -5.51 31.34 -4.17
C GLU A 39 -6.35 30.88 -2.97
N ARG A 40 -7.31 29.98 -3.19
CA ARG A 40 -8.23 29.48 -2.16
C ARG A 40 -7.74 28.19 -1.48
N LEU A 41 -6.61 27.64 -1.93
CA LEU A 41 -6.10 26.35 -1.48
C LEU A 41 -4.86 26.52 -0.61
N ARG A 42 -4.68 25.61 0.34
CA ARG A 42 -3.41 25.39 1.04
C ARG A 42 -2.57 24.39 0.25
N LEU A 43 -1.27 24.33 0.54
CA LEU A 43 -0.38 23.36 -0.11
C LEU A 43 -0.84 21.91 0.11
N THR A 44 -1.35 21.58 1.29
CA THR A 44 -1.85 20.24 1.63
C THR A 44 -3.19 19.89 1.01
N ASP A 45 -3.89 20.86 0.41
CA ASP A 45 -5.10 20.61 -0.38
C ASP A 45 -4.74 20.14 -1.82
N LEU A 46 -3.48 20.26 -2.24
CA LEU A 46 -2.99 19.74 -3.52
C LEU A 46 -2.80 18.22 -3.46
N SER A 47 -3.45 17.44 -4.35
CA SER A 47 -3.24 15.99 -4.41
C SER A 47 -1.77 15.67 -4.67
N GLY A 48 -1.17 14.88 -3.77
CA GLY A 48 0.24 14.51 -3.82
C GLY A 48 1.15 15.38 -2.94
N ILE A 49 0.62 16.38 -2.25
CA ILE A 49 1.33 17.16 -1.23
C ILE A 49 0.76 16.84 0.15
N ALA A 50 1.55 16.16 0.97
CA ALA A 50 1.25 15.94 2.39
C ALA A 50 2.06 16.90 3.28
N GLU A 51 1.80 16.88 4.59
CA GLU A 51 2.43 17.78 5.58
C GLU A 51 3.96 17.84 5.50
N ALA A 52 4.63 16.69 5.29
CA ALA A 52 6.09 16.66 5.16
C ALA A 52 6.59 17.42 3.94
N THR A 53 5.89 17.30 2.79
CA THR A 53 6.24 18.02 1.57
C THR A 53 5.89 19.50 1.70
N ALA A 54 4.74 19.83 2.29
CA ALA A 54 4.35 21.21 2.56
C ALA A 54 5.36 21.91 3.49
N SER A 55 5.84 21.23 4.54
CA SER A 55 6.87 21.74 5.44
C SER A 55 8.21 21.98 4.75
N ARG A 56 8.59 21.12 3.80
CA ARG A 56 9.79 21.31 2.96
C ARG A 56 9.67 22.51 2.03
N LEU A 57 8.50 22.68 1.40
CA LEU A 57 8.20 23.85 0.57
C LEU A 57 8.20 25.14 1.40
N ALA A 58 7.60 25.11 2.60
CA ALA A 58 7.56 26.24 3.52
C ALA A 58 8.96 26.71 3.94
N ARG A 59 9.88 25.76 4.22
CA ARG A 59 11.29 26.07 4.50
C ARG A 59 12.01 26.74 3.32
N ALA A 60 11.55 26.52 2.08
CA ALA A 60 12.03 27.23 0.89
C ALA A 60 11.22 28.53 0.58
N GLY A 61 10.43 28.99 1.55
CA GLY A 61 9.58 30.17 1.46
C GLY A 61 8.36 30.01 0.54
N ILE A 62 7.96 28.79 0.20
CA ILE A 62 6.77 28.51 -0.62
C ILE A 62 5.67 28.08 0.34
N LEU A 63 4.71 28.98 0.61
CA LEU A 63 3.66 28.83 1.60
C LEU A 63 2.27 28.61 0.96
N SER A 64 2.10 28.93 -0.32
CA SER A 64 0.82 28.77 -1.03
C SER A 64 0.99 28.09 -2.40
N PRO A 65 -0.09 27.47 -2.94
CA PRO A 65 -0.11 26.93 -4.29
C PRO A 65 0.23 27.96 -5.37
N VAL A 66 -0.15 29.23 -5.20
CA VAL A 66 0.22 30.31 -6.14
C VAL A 66 1.72 30.58 -6.11
N GLN A 67 2.33 30.61 -4.92
CA GLN A 67 3.79 30.72 -4.80
C GLN A 67 4.48 29.50 -5.39
N PHE A 68 3.90 28.31 -5.25
CA PHE A 68 4.43 27.08 -5.84
C PHE A 68 4.35 27.11 -7.37
N LEU A 69 3.24 27.56 -7.93
CA LEU A 69 3.06 27.76 -9.36
C LEU A 69 4.15 28.69 -9.94
N ARG A 70 4.52 29.74 -9.20
CA ARG A 70 5.53 30.74 -9.58
C ARG A 70 6.95 30.37 -9.15
N ALA A 71 7.15 29.25 -8.47
CA ALA A 71 8.45 28.87 -7.94
C ALA A 71 9.44 28.53 -9.07
N THR A 72 10.68 29.01 -8.94
CA THR A 72 11.76 28.71 -9.88
C THR A 72 12.41 27.36 -9.56
N PRO A 73 13.02 26.66 -10.53
CA PRO A 73 13.70 25.39 -10.27
C PRO A 73 14.76 25.47 -9.15
N PRO A 74 15.59 26.53 -9.03
CA PRO A 74 16.49 26.69 -7.89
C PRO A 74 15.77 26.72 -6.53
N ARG A 75 14.60 27.38 -6.44
CA ARG A 75 13.82 27.45 -5.20
C ARG A 75 13.20 26.10 -4.84
N LEU A 76 12.74 25.33 -5.82
CA LEU A 76 12.25 23.97 -5.61
C LEU A 76 13.36 23.01 -5.17
N ARG A 77 14.59 23.22 -5.65
CA ARG A 77 15.77 22.49 -5.16
C ARG A 77 16.07 22.78 -3.69
N LEU A 78 15.85 24.02 -3.20
CA LEU A 78 15.95 24.33 -1.77
C LEU A 78 14.92 23.57 -0.92
N ALA A 79 13.74 23.26 -1.47
CA ALA A 79 12.78 22.35 -0.86
C ALA A 79 13.19 20.85 -0.94
N GLY A 80 14.37 20.57 -1.49
CA GLY A 80 14.92 19.23 -1.70
C GLY A 80 14.29 18.46 -2.86
N MET A 81 13.59 19.13 -3.78
CA MET A 81 13.05 18.45 -4.97
C MET A 81 14.16 18.23 -5.99
N HIS A 82 14.27 17.00 -6.49
CA HIS A 82 15.10 16.70 -7.66
C HIS A 82 14.58 17.42 -8.90
N SER A 83 15.45 17.70 -9.87
CA SER A 83 15.14 18.47 -11.09
C SER A 83 13.92 17.95 -11.84
N GLU A 84 13.84 16.63 -12.06
CA GLU A 84 12.72 15.99 -12.76
C GLU A 84 11.40 16.14 -11.99
N VAL A 85 11.43 16.01 -10.67
CA VAL A 85 10.26 16.19 -9.81
C VAL A 85 9.79 17.64 -9.83
N ALA A 86 10.73 18.60 -9.75
CA ALA A 86 10.45 20.02 -9.81
C ALA A 86 9.85 20.43 -11.17
N ARG A 87 10.43 19.94 -12.28
CA ARG A 87 9.90 20.10 -13.64
C ARG A 87 8.49 19.52 -13.76
N GLY A 88 8.29 18.31 -13.26
CA GLY A 88 7.00 17.64 -13.25
C GLY A 88 5.93 18.46 -12.50
N TRP A 89 6.26 19.01 -11.33
CA TRP A 89 5.36 19.89 -10.59
C TRP A 89 5.08 21.21 -11.32
N SER A 90 6.09 21.83 -11.93
CA SER A 90 5.92 23.07 -12.69
C SER A 90 4.92 22.90 -13.85
N MET A 91 5.04 21.80 -14.59
CA MET A 91 4.13 21.43 -15.68
C MET A 91 2.72 21.08 -15.14
N ARG A 92 2.64 20.23 -14.10
CA ARG A 92 1.39 19.80 -13.49
C ARG A 92 0.53 20.96 -12.98
N LEU A 93 1.14 21.91 -12.28
CA LEU A 93 0.46 23.09 -11.74
C LEU A 93 -0.09 24.00 -12.84
N ARG A 94 0.39 23.88 -14.08
CA ARG A 94 -0.09 24.61 -15.26
C ARG A 94 -1.09 23.81 -16.10
N GLY A 95 -1.53 22.65 -15.60
CA GLY A 95 -2.53 21.82 -16.28
C GLY A 95 -1.95 20.88 -17.34
N PHE A 96 -0.62 20.74 -17.44
CA PHE A 96 -0.01 19.71 -18.30
C PHE A 96 -0.02 18.35 -17.61
N GLU A 97 -0.28 17.29 -18.38
CA GLU A 97 -0.11 15.92 -17.91
C GLU A 97 1.38 15.56 -17.92
N VAL A 98 1.86 14.92 -16.85
CA VAL A 98 3.30 14.65 -16.62
C VAL A 98 3.60 13.16 -16.44
N GLY A 99 2.66 12.30 -16.83
CA GLY A 99 2.83 10.85 -16.92
C GLY A 99 1.79 10.24 -17.83
N GLY A 100 2.06 9.05 -18.35
CA GLY A 100 1.07 8.29 -19.13
C GLY A 100 -0.04 7.75 -18.23
N PHE A 101 -1.26 7.66 -18.77
CA PHE A 101 -2.32 6.81 -18.22
C PHE A 101 -2.03 5.35 -18.60
N GLU A 102 -0.87 4.84 -18.19
CA GLU A 102 -0.61 3.42 -18.31
C GLU A 102 -1.07 2.75 -17.04
N THR A 103 -1.90 1.71 -17.18
CA THR A 103 -2.23 0.78 -16.11
C THR A 103 -0.93 0.07 -15.72
N ALA A 104 -0.13 0.71 -14.87
CA ALA A 104 1.16 0.19 -14.48
C ALA A 104 0.93 -1.20 -13.89
N ARG A 105 1.54 -2.20 -14.54
CA ARG A 105 1.49 -3.59 -14.07
C ARG A 105 1.83 -3.60 -12.59
N ARG A 106 0.96 -4.19 -11.77
CA ARG A 106 1.13 -4.22 -10.31
C ARG A 106 2.53 -4.74 -9.98
N LYS A 107 3.26 -4.01 -9.13
CA LYS A 107 4.68 -4.26 -8.83
C LYS A 107 4.90 -5.06 -7.53
N SER A 108 3.88 -5.11 -6.68
CA SER A 108 3.92 -5.82 -5.41
C SER A 108 2.52 -6.20 -4.92
N TYR A 109 2.48 -7.19 -4.03
CA TYR A 109 1.32 -7.57 -3.24
C TYR A 109 1.73 -7.54 -1.77
N SER A 110 0.95 -6.87 -0.92
CA SER A 110 1.22 -6.78 0.50
C SER A 110 -0.05 -6.79 1.32
N HIS A 111 0.11 -7.09 2.60
CA HIS A 111 -0.93 -6.97 3.61
C HIS A 111 -0.29 -6.42 4.88
N SER A 112 -0.99 -5.50 5.54
CA SER A 112 -0.59 -4.96 6.84
C SER A 112 -1.78 -4.88 7.78
N HIS A 113 -1.48 -4.85 9.07
CA HIS A 113 -2.49 -4.79 10.11
C HIS A 113 -2.02 -3.88 11.24
N VAL A 114 -2.91 -2.96 11.64
CA VAL A 114 -2.74 -2.10 12.82
C VAL A 114 -3.38 -2.81 14.00
N LEU A 115 -2.58 -3.16 15.01
CA LEU A 115 -3.03 -3.91 16.18
C LEU A 115 -3.84 -3.01 17.13
N ALA A 116 -4.91 -3.53 17.74
CA ALA A 116 -5.66 -2.87 18.81
C ALA A 116 -4.72 -2.40 19.93
N ARG A 117 -3.96 -3.36 20.45
CA ARG A 117 -2.97 -3.18 21.50
C ARG A 117 -1.62 -3.51 20.92
N ALA A 118 -0.68 -2.56 21.02
CA ALA A 118 0.68 -2.81 20.58
C ALA A 118 1.30 -3.91 21.45
N THR A 119 2.05 -4.82 20.86
CA THR A 119 2.60 -5.99 21.55
C THR A 119 4.06 -6.23 21.19
N ALA A 120 4.84 -6.73 22.14
CA ALA A 120 6.18 -7.26 21.91
C ALA A 120 6.18 -8.80 21.90
N SER A 121 5.03 -9.44 22.14
CA SER A 121 4.88 -10.90 22.15
C SER A 121 5.30 -11.50 20.82
N GLN A 122 6.39 -12.26 20.84
CA GLN A 122 6.90 -12.94 19.65
C GLN A 122 5.84 -13.87 19.06
N ARG A 123 5.12 -14.60 19.91
CA ARG A 123 4.04 -15.50 19.50
C ARG A 123 2.93 -14.76 18.74
N ASP A 124 2.44 -13.65 19.27
CA ASP A 124 1.34 -12.89 18.66
C ASP A 124 1.77 -12.33 17.29
N LEU A 125 3.02 -11.87 17.21
CA LEU A 125 3.59 -11.33 15.98
C LEU A 125 3.82 -12.42 14.92
N GLU A 126 4.27 -13.60 15.32
CA GLU A 126 4.40 -14.76 14.43
C GLU A 126 3.04 -15.24 13.90
N GLU A 127 2.04 -15.34 14.77
CA GLU A 127 0.68 -15.71 14.38
C GLU A 127 0.08 -14.68 13.40
N LEU A 128 0.27 -13.38 13.66
CA LEU A 128 -0.16 -12.33 12.75
C LEU A 128 0.62 -12.37 11.42
N LEU A 129 1.94 -12.54 11.47
CA LEU A 129 2.78 -12.62 10.27
C LEU A 129 2.36 -13.80 9.38
N MET A 130 2.04 -14.94 9.99
CA MET A 130 1.55 -16.13 9.29
C MET A 130 0.25 -15.84 8.55
N ARG A 131 -0.73 -15.21 9.21
CA ARG A 131 -1.99 -14.79 8.58
C ARG A 131 -1.76 -13.83 7.41
N LEU A 132 -0.95 -12.79 7.62
CA LEU A 132 -0.64 -11.81 6.58
C LEU A 132 0.05 -12.47 5.38
N SER A 133 0.95 -13.42 5.63
CA SER A 133 1.67 -14.16 4.58
C SER A 133 0.72 -15.05 3.76
N ASP A 134 -0.21 -15.75 4.41
CA ASP A 134 -1.24 -16.54 3.71
C ASP A 134 -2.12 -15.65 2.81
N MET A 135 -2.54 -14.48 3.28
CA MET A 135 -3.33 -13.54 2.47
C MET A 135 -2.56 -12.97 1.28
N VAL A 136 -1.26 -12.65 1.45
CA VAL A 136 -0.41 -12.22 0.32
C VAL A 136 -0.26 -13.36 -0.68
N GLY A 137 0.03 -14.58 -0.22
CA GLY A 137 0.16 -15.76 -1.06
C GLY A 137 -1.11 -16.04 -1.88
N ARG A 138 -2.28 -16.01 -1.25
CA ARG A 138 -3.55 -16.20 -1.95
C ARG A 138 -3.81 -15.14 -3.01
N ARG A 139 -3.60 -13.85 -2.70
CA ARG A 139 -3.76 -12.76 -3.70
C ARG A 139 -2.84 -12.92 -4.90
N LEU A 140 -1.62 -13.41 -4.69
CA LEU A 140 -0.67 -13.69 -5.77
C LEU A 140 -1.14 -14.87 -6.62
N ARG A 141 -1.56 -15.97 -6.00
CA ARG A 141 -2.05 -17.17 -6.70
C ARG A 141 -3.31 -16.88 -7.50
N ALA A 142 -4.23 -16.08 -6.96
CA ALA A 142 -5.46 -15.67 -7.63
C ALA A 142 -5.23 -14.94 -8.97
N VAL A 143 -4.06 -14.30 -9.14
CA VAL A 143 -3.68 -13.63 -10.40
C VAL A 143 -2.57 -14.36 -11.16
N GLY A 144 -2.23 -15.60 -10.76
CA GLY A 144 -1.19 -16.40 -11.39
C GLY A 144 0.20 -15.76 -11.31
N ARG A 145 0.55 -15.07 -10.21
CA ARG A 145 1.84 -14.40 -10.04
C ARG A 145 2.68 -15.02 -8.94
N GLN A 146 3.99 -14.87 -9.08
CA GLN A 146 4.98 -15.20 -8.06
C GLN A 146 5.91 -13.99 -7.85
N GLY A 147 6.68 -13.97 -6.78
CA GLY A 147 7.63 -12.88 -6.53
C GLY A 147 8.88 -13.35 -5.81
N SER A 148 9.96 -12.58 -5.97
CA SER A 148 11.29 -13.00 -5.50
C SER A 148 11.84 -12.11 -4.38
N VAL A 149 11.12 -11.08 -3.94
CA VAL A 149 11.59 -10.19 -2.87
C VAL A 149 10.52 -10.08 -1.79
N VAL A 150 10.81 -10.66 -0.62
CA VAL A 150 9.96 -10.60 0.57
C VAL A 150 10.36 -9.38 1.40
N SER A 151 9.40 -8.61 1.88
CA SER A 151 9.61 -7.47 2.77
C SER A 151 8.75 -7.58 4.03
N VAL A 152 9.28 -7.06 5.13
CA VAL A 152 8.59 -6.90 6.41
C VAL A 152 8.70 -5.46 6.86
N GLY A 153 7.57 -4.89 7.28
CA GLY A 153 7.48 -3.54 7.83
C GLY A 153 6.84 -3.57 9.21
N VAL A 154 7.39 -2.81 10.14
CA VAL A 154 6.93 -2.65 11.51
C VAL A 154 6.86 -1.16 11.82
N VAL A 155 5.76 -0.72 12.42
CA VAL A 155 5.66 0.60 13.07
C VAL A 155 5.52 0.36 14.57
N TYR A 156 6.41 0.97 15.35
CA TYR A 156 6.38 0.85 16.79
C TYR A 156 5.35 1.83 17.39
N ARG A 157 4.81 1.47 18.56
CA ARG A 157 3.87 2.31 19.33
C ARG A 157 3.99 1.97 20.81
N PRO A 158 4.07 2.93 21.75
CA PRO A 158 3.87 4.39 21.56
C PRO A 158 5.06 5.13 20.96
N ASP A 159 6.25 4.53 20.98
CA ASP A 159 7.47 5.19 20.51
C ASP A 159 7.44 5.47 19.00
N ALA A 160 7.83 6.68 18.61
CA ALA A 160 8.03 7.00 17.20
C ALA A 160 9.14 6.11 16.60
N GLY A 161 8.89 5.57 15.41
CA GLY A 161 9.87 4.79 14.67
C GLY A 161 9.27 3.67 13.85
N HIS A 162 10.02 3.24 12.86
CA HIS A 162 9.67 2.11 12.02
C HIS A 162 10.89 1.21 11.81
N PHE A 163 10.63 -0.04 11.50
CA PHE A 163 11.62 -1.02 11.07
C PHE A 163 11.14 -1.59 9.73
N SER A 164 12.03 -1.67 8.75
CA SER A 164 11.73 -2.28 7.46
C SER A 164 12.93 -3.06 6.98
N LYS A 165 12.72 -4.29 6.53
CA LYS A 165 13.76 -5.13 5.96
C LYS A 165 13.19 -5.95 4.81
N GLN A 166 14.02 -6.21 3.81
CA GLN A 166 13.65 -7.04 2.67
C GLN A 166 14.81 -7.96 2.29
N ALA A 167 14.48 -9.12 1.73
CA ALA A 167 15.46 -10.06 1.18
C ALA A 167 14.96 -10.68 -0.11
N LYS A 168 15.89 -10.83 -1.06
CA LYS A 168 15.66 -11.56 -2.30
C LYS A 168 15.74 -13.07 -2.01
N GLN A 169 14.74 -13.80 -2.47
CA GLN A 169 14.68 -15.26 -2.41
C GLN A 169 15.42 -15.87 -3.60
N PRO A 170 16.07 -17.04 -3.43
CA PRO A 170 16.79 -17.71 -4.52
C PRO A 170 15.91 -18.08 -5.71
N ARG A 171 14.63 -18.37 -5.44
CA ARG A 171 13.60 -18.67 -6.44
C ARG A 171 12.32 -17.87 -6.13
N PRO A 172 11.48 -17.58 -7.15
CA PRO A 172 10.18 -16.99 -6.91
C PRO A 172 9.34 -17.83 -5.95
N VAL A 173 8.61 -17.16 -5.06
CA VAL A 173 7.72 -17.76 -4.07
C VAL A 173 6.28 -17.29 -4.28
N SER A 174 5.33 -18.10 -3.86
CA SER A 174 3.88 -17.76 -3.94
C SER A 174 3.03 -18.43 -2.87
N THR A 175 3.58 -19.35 -2.08
CA THR A 175 2.86 -19.99 -0.99
C THR A 175 2.93 -19.13 0.27
N GLY A 176 1.90 -19.22 1.13
CA GLY A 176 1.90 -18.46 2.38
C GLY A 176 3.02 -18.94 3.32
N ASP A 177 3.34 -20.24 3.26
CA ASP A 177 4.43 -20.87 4.02
C ASP A 177 5.81 -20.31 3.62
N GLU A 178 6.12 -20.25 2.32
CA GLU A 178 7.40 -19.69 1.85
C GLU A 178 7.56 -18.22 2.23
N ILE A 179 6.50 -17.42 2.09
CA ILE A 179 6.50 -16.00 2.45
C ILE A 179 6.70 -15.85 3.97
N TYR A 180 5.99 -16.64 4.77
CA TYR A 180 6.08 -16.61 6.23
C TYR A 180 7.49 -16.93 6.74
N GLN A 181 8.13 -18.00 6.23
CA GLN A 181 9.48 -18.39 6.68
C GLN A 181 10.53 -17.31 6.35
N ALA A 182 10.46 -16.74 5.15
CA ALA A 182 11.32 -15.64 4.75
C ALA A 182 11.06 -14.39 5.62
N ALA A 183 9.80 -14.04 5.84
CA ALA A 183 9.40 -12.90 6.63
C ALA A 183 9.79 -13.05 8.12
N LEU A 184 9.72 -14.26 8.67
CA LEU A 184 10.10 -14.54 10.06
C LEU A 184 11.57 -14.22 10.30
N THR A 185 12.44 -14.67 9.39
CA THR A 185 13.88 -14.35 9.42
C THR A 185 14.13 -12.84 9.36
N LEU A 186 13.35 -12.10 8.56
CA LEU A 186 13.46 -10.64 8.47
C LEU A 186 12.98 -9.95 9.77
N LEU A 187 11.87 -10.43 10.34
CA LEU A 187 11.26 -9.89 11.55
C LEU A 187 12.15 -10.08 12.79
N ALA A 188 13.00 -11.11 12.82
CA ALA A 188 13.95 -11.36 13.90
C ALA A 188 14.99 -10.25 14.08
N ALA A 189 15.26 -9.45 13.04
CA ALA A 189 16.22 -8.34 13.10
C ALA A 189 15.63 -7.03 13.68
N ARG A 190 14.35 -7.03 14.08
CA ARG A 190 13.72 -5.89 14.77
C ARG A 190 14.25 -5.77 16.21
N ASP A 191 13.98 -4.64 16.87
CA ASP A 191 14.22 -4.56 18.33
C ASP A 191 13.11 -5.32 19.07
N PRO A 192 13.40 -6.46 19.74
CA PRO A 192 12.38 -7.27 20.41
C PRO A 192 11.77 -6.60 21.64
N ARG A 193 12.41 -5.55 22.19
CA ARG A 193 11.93 -4.83 23.37
C ARG A 193 10.83 -3.83 23.04
N ARG A 194 10.75 -3.39 21.78
CA ARG A 194 9.79 -2.38 21.34
C ARG A 194 8.47 -3.03 20.95
N THR A 195 7.39 -2.41 21.38
CA THR A 195 6.03 -2.86 21.08
C THR A 195 5.62 -2.48 19.65
N VAL A 196 5.14 -3.45 18.90
CA VAL A 196 4.70 -3.32 17.51
C VAL A 196 3.24 -2.88 17.49
N GLY A 197 2.98 -1.72 16.89
CA GLY A 197 1.63 -1.19 16.67
C GLY A 197 1.06 -1.56 15.30
N THR A 198 1.92 -1.69 14.29
CA THR A 198 1.54 -2.13 12.93
C THR A 198 2.55 -3.13 12.42
N LEU A 199 2.09 -4.24 11.85
CA LEU A 199 2.92 -5.24 11.18
C LEU A 199 2.44 -5.41 9.73
N GLY A 200 3.38 -5.49 8.79
CA GLY A 200 3.09 -5.74 7.39
C GLY A 200 4.10 -6.66 6.73
N VAL A 201 3.64 -7.42 5.75
CA VAL A 201 4.46 -8.27 4.88
C VAL A 201 4.11 -7.98 3.43
N GLY A 202 5.11 -8.04 2.56
CA GLY A 202 4.94 -7.82 1.14
C GLY A 202 5.80 -8.74 0.29
N LEU A 203 5.37 -8.94 -0.95
CA LEU A 203 6.13 -9.60 -1.99
C LEU A 203 6.21 -8.69 -3.22
N SER A 204 7.41 -8.58 -3.78
CA SER A 204 7.72 -7.79 -4.98
C SER A 204 8.71 -8.56 -5.88
N GLY A 205 9.15 -7.92 -6.97
CA GLY A 205 9.92 -8.62 -8.01
C GLY A 205 9.04 -9.66 -8.71
N LEU A 206 7.85 -9.22 -9.13
CA LEU A 206 6.79 -10.10 -9.59
C LEU A 206 7.06 -10.63 -11.01
N VAL A 207 6.87 -11.92 -11.17
CA VAL A 207 6.91 -12.65 -12.44
C VAL A 207 5.58 -13.38 -12.64
N ASP A 208 5.27 -13.73 -13.89
CA ASP A 208 4.17 -14.66 -14.14
C ASP A 208 4.55 -16.02 -13.54
N GLY A 209 3.59 -16.65 -12.88
CA GLY A 209 3.79 -18.00 -12.37
C GLY A 209 4.02 -18.92 -13.55
N SER A 210 5.18 -19.58 -13.59
CA SER A 210 5.36 -20.68 -14.50
C SER A 210 4.48 -21.84 -14.02
N ALA A 211 3.82 -22.54 -14.96
CA ALA A 211 3.60 -23.96 -14.74
C ALA A 211 4.98 -24.51 -14.37
N GLY A 212 5.11 -25.20 -13.23
CA GLY A 212 6.40 -25.61 -12.67
C GLY A 212 7.30 -26.24 -13.72
N GLN A 213 8.62 -26.24 -13.47
CA GLN A 213 9.58 -26.92 -14.35
C GLN A 213 9.01 -28.27 -14.77
N LEU A 214 8.68 -28.38 -16.06
CA LEU A 214 8.17 -29.60 -16.64
C LEU A 214 9.28 -30.63 -16.48
N ASP A 215 8.98 -31.71 -15.77
CA ASP A 215 9.84 -32.88 -15.80
C ASP A 215 9.84 -33.38 -17.25
N LEU A 216 11.02 -33.62 -17.84
CA LEU A 216 11.11 -34.12 -19.22
C LEU A 216 10.45 -35.50 -19.38
N PHE A 217 10.25 -36.22 -18.27
CA PHE A 217 9.74 -37.59 -18.23
C PHE A 217 8.54 -37.78 -17.29
N GLY A 218 7.97 -36.70 -16.75
CA GLY A 218 6.86 -36.76 -15.79
C GLY A 218 5.66 -35.94 -16.25
N GLU A 219 4.44 -36.38 -15.89
CA GLU A 219 3.27 -35.52 -16.04
C GLU A 219 3.48 -34.19 -15.29
N PRO A 220 2.94 -33.06 -15.80
CA PRO A 220 3.06 -31.76 -15.17
C PRO A 220 2.28 -31.69 -13.85
N VAL A 221 2.84 -32.27 -12.79
CA VAL A 221 2.24 -32.28 -11.46
C VAL A 221 2.78 -31.09 -10.68
N LEU A 222 1.90 -30.15 -10.33
CA LEU A 222 2.23 -29.07 -9.40
C LEU A 222 2.83 -29.63 -8.11
N PRO A 223 3.92 -29.04 -7.56
CA PRO A 223 4.50 -29.46 -6.30
C PRO A 223 3.43 -29.61 -5.22
N ARG A 224 3.53 -30.65 -4.38
CA ARG A 224 2.52 -31.00 -3.35
C ARG A 224 2.06 -29.80 -2.52
N LYS A 225 2.96 -28.87 -2.18
CA LYS A 225 2.66 -27.63 -1.45
C LYS A 225 1.70 -26.70 -2.21
N GLN A 226 1.88 -26.53 -3.51
CA GLN A 226 1.02 -25.68 -4.33
C GLN A 226 -0.38 -26.28 -4.49
N ARG A 227 -0.48 -27.60 -4.66
CA ARG A 227 -1.78 -28.30 -4.69
C ARG A 227 -2.55 -28.16 -3.38
N LEU A 228 -1.86 -28.26 -2.25
CA LEU A 228 -2.46 -28.03 -0.94
C LEU A 228 -3.01 -26.61 -0.81
N GLU A 229 -2.21 -25.60 -1.14
CA GLU A 229 -2.63 -24.20 -1.08
C GLU A 229 -3.82 -23.91 -2.00
N ALA A 230 -3.83 -24.46 -3.22
CA ALA A 230 -4.95 -24.33 -4.14
C ALA A 230 -6.25 -24.98 -3.60
N ALA A 231 -6.14 -26.15 -2.95
CA ALA A 231 -7.29 -26.79 -2.32
C ALA A 231 -7.82 -25.99 -1.12
N VAL A 232 -6.92 -25.43 -0.30
CA VAL A 232 -7.29 -24.55 0.82
C VAL A 232 -7.97 -23.27 0.30
N ASP A 233 -7.44 -22.68 -0.76
CA ASP A 233 -8.01 -21.49 -1.39
C ASP A 233 -9.42 -21.79 -1.92
N ALA A 234 -9.63 -22.92 -2.61
CA ALA A 234 -10.94 -23.31 -3.12
C ALA A 234 -11.98 -23.55 -2.00
N LEU A 235 -11.57 -24.10 -0.85
CA LEU A 235 -12.44 -24.23 0.32
C LEU A 235 -12.81 -22.85 0.89
N ARG A 236 -11.86 -21.91 0.96
CA ARG A 236 -12.11 -20.55 1.44
C ARG A 236 -13.01 -19.75 0.49
N ASP A 237 -12.85 -19.93 -0.82
CA ASP A 237 -13.71 -19.28 -1.80
C ASP A 237 -15.18 -19.75 -1.67
N ARG A 238 -15.39 -21.02 -1.35
CA ARG A 238 -16.73 -21.61 -1.23
C ARG A 238 -17.39 -21.38 0.13
N PHE A 239 -16.62 -21.45 1.22
CA PHE A 239 -17.16 -21.48 2.59
C PHE A 239 -16.74 -20.28 3.45
N GLY A 240 -15.96 -19.34 2.90
CA GLY A 240 -15.48 -18.14 3.57
C GLY A 240 -14.06 -18.26 4.12
N GLU A 241 -13.45 -17.11 4.42
CA GLU A 241 -12.04 -16.98 4.87
C GLU A 241 -11.68 -17.87 6.06
N ASP A 242 -12.61 -18.01 7.01
CA ASP A 242 -12.41 -18.71 8.28
C ASP A 242 -12.70 -20.22 8.17
N ALA A 243 -13.14 -20.73 7.00
CA ALA A 243 -13.52 -22.13 6.82
C ALA A 243 -12.35 -23.11 7.02
N VAL A 244 -11.14 -22.70 6.60
CA VAL A 244 -9.91 -23.47 6.81
C VAL A 244 -8.82 -22.54 7.28
N GLN A 245 -8.23 -22.85 8.43
CA GLN A 245 -7.11 -22.11 8.99
C GLN A 245 -6.02 -23.05 9.49
N ARG A 246 -4.77 -22.56 9.51
CA ARG A 246 -3.66 -23.30 10.09
C ARG A 246 -3.95 -23.58 11.57
N SER A 247 -3.57 -24.77 12.04
CA SER A 247 -3.86 -25.22 13.42
C SER A 247 -3.38 -24.23 14.49
N ARG A 248 -2.21 -23.59 14.26
CA ARG A 248 -1.64 -22.56 15.13
C ARG A 248 -2.57 -21.35 15.35
N LEU A 249 -3.54 -21.15 14.46
CA LEU A 249 -4.48 -20.03 14.48
C LEU A 249 -5.86 -20.40 15.08
N LEU A 250 -6.11 -21.68 15.39
CA LEU A 250 -7.37 -22.16 15.95
C LEU A 250 -7.69 -21.51 17.31
N GLY A 251 -8.97 -21.20 17.54
CA GLY A 251 -9.45 -20.61 18.80
C GLY A 251 -9.06 -19.13 19.01
N ARG A 252 -8.51 -18.46 18.00
CA ARG A 252 -8.17 -17.03 18.04
C ARG A 252 -9.19 -16.22 17.25
N ALA A 253 -9.55 -15.05 17.76
CA ALA A 253 -10.47 -14.13 17.07
C ALA A 253 -9.93 -13.80 15.65
N PRO A 254 -10.81 -13.59 14.66
CA PRO A 254 -10.40 -13.19 13.32
C PRO A 254 -9.85 -11.75 13.36
N VAL A 255 -8.55 -11.61 13.55
CA VAL A 255 -7.89 -10.31 13.73
C VAL A 255 -7.82 -9.52 12.41
N VAL A 256 -7.73 -10.19 11.26
CA VAL A 256 -7.50 -9.54 9.97
C VAL A 256 -8.54 -9.97 8.94
N ARG A 257 -9.45 -9.05 8.59
CA ARG A 257 -10.33 -9.20 7.43
C ARG A 257 -9.67 -8.55 6.22
N ASP A 258 -9.78 -9.18 5.06
CA ASP A 258 -9.42 -8.52 3.81
C ASP A 258 -10.38 -7.33 3.60
N ARG A 259 -9.85 -6.11 3.67
CA ARG A 259 -10.60 -4.88 3.47
C ARG A 259 -9.97 -4.07 2.35
N ILE A 260 -10.82 -3.53 1.49
CA ILE A 260 -10.39 -2.57 0.47
C ILE A 260 -10.01 -1.27 1.20
N ALA A 261 -8.78 -0.79 0.99
CA ALA A 261 -8.25 0.40 1.64
C ALA A 261 -8.88 1.68 1.06
N PHE A 262 -10.11 1.99 1.46
CA PHE A 262 -10.71 3.32 1.32
C PHE A 262 -11.16 3.82 2.69
N GLY A 263 -10.53 4.89 3.18
CA GLY A 263 -10.94 5.59 4.40
C GLY A 263 -10.47 4.97 5.73
N ASN A 264 -10.64 5.73 6.81
CA ASN A 264 -10.36 5.33 8.18
C ASN A 264 -11.36 4.22 8.57
N THR A 265 -10.90 2.98 8.65
CA THR A 265 -11.78 1.81 8.52
C THR A 265 -12.24 1.20 9.84
N GLY A 266 -11.93 1.81 10.99
CA GLY A 266 -12.35 1.34 12.32
C GLY A 266 -11.82 -0.06 12.70
N HIS A 267 -11.53 -0.31 13.98
CA HIS A 267 -11.00 -1.59 14.41
C HIS A 267 -12.15 -2.56 14.80
N PRO A 268 -12.09 -3.88 14.50
CA PRO A 268 -13.17 -4.81 14.84
C PRO A 268 -13.51 -4.85 16.34
N ASP A 269 -12.56 -4.53 17.22
CA ASP A 269 -12.74 -4.50 18.67
C ASP A 269 -13.35 -3.17 19.19
N GLU A 270 -13.62 -2.19 18.34
CA GLU A 270 -14.31 -0.96 18.77
C GLU A 270 -15.77 -1.23 19.17
N SER A 271 -16.42 -2.25 18.62
CA SER A 271 -17.82 -2.58 18.93
C SER A 271 -18.02 -3.31 20.26
N ARG A 272 -16.95 -3.71 20.97
CA ARG A 272 -17.03 -4.38 22.28
C ARG A 272 -16.86 -3.44 23.48
N ARG A 273 -16.80 -2.13 23.25
CA ARG A 273 -16.59 -1.12 24.32
C ARG A 273 -17.87 -0.48 24.85
N ASN A 274 -19.03 -0.81 24.27
CA ASN A 274 -20.33 -0.30 24.69
C ASN A 274 -21.27 -1.47 25.08
N GLU A 275 -20.86 -2.29 26.04
CA GLU A 275 -21.76 -3.13 26.85
C GLU A 275 -21.26 -3.11 28.30
#